data_AF-A0A3M1NC84-F1
#
_entry.id   AF-A0A3M1NC84-F1
#
_cell.length_a   1.000
_cell.length_b   1.000
_cell.length_c   1.000
_cell.angle_alpha   90.00
_cell.angle_beta   90.00
_cell.angle_gamma   90.00
#
_symmetry.space_group_name_H-M   'P 1'
#
loop_
_entity.id
_entity.type
_entity.pdbx_description
1 polymer ?
#
loop_
_entity_poly.entity_id
_entity_poly.type
_entity_poly.pdbx_seq_one_letter_code
_entity_poly.pdbx_strand_id
1 'polypeptide(L)'
;MSHLSRRNFLKGSAVIAAAAAAGFHGLFGLRRSLAQMQDDDLQTVLNLAATAETLAATHYYMALTVGVIKFSDFEQKYLRAALESEQVHLDYLMANGGKALTNEFYFPNGVFENKATLATITEVAENAFIGAYLAATRIFAAASQPLLAMVAAQVAGVEAQHLAFMRSVGNQEPPNNVALLEPLFYNVSDAVPTLTPFLEGKAEGFDDIATAYPGREKIMEVVGKSALKPVLPATDPDAFKGAM
;
A
#
# COMPACT_ATOMS: atom_id res chain seq x y z
N MET A 1 -33.39 12.09 6.22
CA MET A 1 -33.10 11.26 5.03
C MET A 1 -32.31 12.13 4.06
N SER A 2 -30.98 11.98 4.00
CA SER A 2 -30.18 12.79 3.07
C SER A 2 -30.33 12.22 1.66
N HIS A 3 -30.76 13.07 0.73
CA HIS A 3 -30.83 12.72 -0.68
C HIS A 3 -29.41 12.69 -1.23
N LEU A 4 -28.85 11.50 -1.42
CA LEU A 4 -27.72 11.30 -2.34
C LEU A 4 -28.15 11.87 -3.70
N SER A 5 -27.56 13.00 -4.08
CA SER A 5 -27.87 13.66 -5.34
C SER A 5 -27.48 12.75 -6.49
N ARG A 6 -28.43 12.45 -7.38
CA ARG A 6 -28.22 11.65 -8.62
C ARG A 6 -27.01 12.15 -9.43
N ARG A 7 -26.66 13.44 -9.31
CA ARG A 7 -25.51 14.06 -9.95
C ARG A 7 -24.17 13.55 -9.41
N ASN A 8 -24.07 13.31 -8.10
CA ASN A 8 -22.87 12.77 -7.48
C ASN A 8 -22.72 11.28 -7.77
N PHE A 9 -23.84 10.56 -7.81
CA PHE A 9 -23.87 9.15 -8.23
C PHE A 9 -23.41 8.98 -9.68
N LEU A 10 -23.90 9.83 -10.60
CA LEU A 10 -23.50 9.80 -12.02
C LEU A 10 -22.03 10.21 -12.24
N LYS A 11 -21.50 11.14 -11.43
CA LYS A 11 -20.06 11.46 -11.46
C LYS A 11 -19.20 10.29 -10.97
N GLY A 12 -19.57 9.66 -9.85
CA GLY A 12 -18.85 8.49 -9.34
C GLY A 12 -18.86 7.31 -10.30
N SER A 13 -20.02 7.04 -10.94
CA SER A 13 -20.14 5.97 -11.94
C SER A 13 -19.43 6.30 -13.27
N ALA A 14 -19.34 7.56 -13.69
CA ALA A 14 -18.57 7.97 -14.85
C ALA A 14 -17.05 7.82 -14.65
N VAL A 15 -16.54 8.12 -13.44
CA VAL A 15 -15.12 7.92 -13.07
C VAL A 15 -14.77 6.42 -13.10
N ILE A 16 -15.64 5.58 -12.54
CA ILE A 16 -15.47 4.11 -12.56
C ILE A 16 -15.52 3.55 -13.99
N ALA A 17 -16.45 4.02 -14.83
CA ALA A 17 -16.55 3.59 -16.22
C ALA A 17 -15.36 4.07 -17.08
N ALA A 18 -14.83 5.26 -16.82
CA ALA A 18 -13.63 5.76 -17.49
C ALA A 18 -12.36 4.99 -17.08
N ALA A 19 -12.26 4.56 -15.82
CA ALA A 19 -11.18 3.69 -15.33
C ALA A 19 -11.10 2.36 -16.10
N ALA A 20 -12.25 1.82 -16.50
CA ALA A 20 -12.33 0.59 -17.29
C ALA A 20 -11.88 0.76 -18.76
N ALA A 21 -11.99 1.96 -19.35
CA ALA A 21 -11.70 2.20 -20.77
C ALA A 21 -10.28 2.71 -21.05
N ALA A 22 -9.65 3.46 -20.13
CA ALA A 22 -8.30 3.99 -20.29
C ALA A 22 -7.19 3.07 -19.74
N GLY A 23 -7.57 1.93 -19.16
CA GLY A 23 -6.73 1.17 -18.26
C GLY A 23 -6.59 1.92 -16.94
N PHE A 24 -6.80 1.19 -15.85
CA PHE A 24 -6.77 1.68 -14.47
C PHE A 24 -5.57 2.60 -14.13
N HIS A 25 -4.43 2.32 -14.76
CA HIS A 25 -3.17 3.04 -14.67
C HIS A 25 -3.23 4.48 -15.20
N GLY A 26 -4.04 4.74 -16.24
CA GLY A 26 -4.15 6.05 -16.87
C GLY A 26 -4.92 7.09 -16.05
N LEU A 27 -5.87 6.65 -15.22
CA LEU A 27 -6.70 7.53 -14.39
C LEU A 27 -5.96 8.02 -13.14
N PHE A 28 -5.10 7.16 -12.57
CA PHE A 28 -4.32 7.47 -11.36
C PHE A 28 -2.84 7.80 -11.65
N GLY A 29 -2.47 7.90 -12.92
CA GLY A 29 -1.11 8.31 -13.30
C GLY A 29 -0.02 7.28 -13.02
N LEU A 30 -0.37 6.02 -12.74
CA LEU A 30 0.59 4.92 -12.65
C LEU A 30 1.26 4.77 -14.03
N ARG A 31 2.50 5.25 -14.14
CA ARG A 31 3.30 5.16 -15.36
C ARG A 31 4.58 4.42 -15.02
N ARG A 32 4.95 3.48 -15.89
CA ARG A 32 6.26 2.84 -15.80
C ARG A 32 7.34 3.91 -15.98
N SER A 33 8.15 4.10 -14.95
CA SER A 33 9.35 4.93 -14.97
C SER A 33 10.57 4.02 -14.88
N LEU A 34 11.08 3.60 -16.03
CA LEU A 34 12.24 2.70 -16.13
C LEU A 34 13.50 3.39 -16.68
N ALA A 35 13.48 4.72 -16.72
CA ALA A 35 14.63 5.49 -17.20
C ALA A 35 15.78 5.33 -16.20
N GLN A 36 16.92 4.84 -16.67
CA GLN A 36 18.10 4.68 -15.84
C GLN A 36 18.61 6.05 -15.38
N MET A 37 18.51 6.30 -14.08
CA MET A 37 19.02 7.49 -13.40
C MET A 37 20.03 7.05 -12.32
N GLN A 38 20.61 8.02 -11.61
CA GLN A 38 21.34 7.70 -10.40
C GLN A 38 20.41 7.01 -9.40
N ASP A 39 20.88 5.91 -8.82
CA ASP A 39 20.12 5.14 -7.82
C ASP A 39 19.83 6.02 -6.59
N ASP A 40 18.65 5.84 -6.00
CA ASP A 40 18.34 6.40 -4.69
C ASP A 40 19.37 5.91 -3.67
N ASP A 41 19.82 6.81 -2.79
CA ASP A 41 20.63 6.39 -1.65
C ASP A 41 19.80 5.56 -0.65
N LEU A 42 20.48 4.77 0.18
CA LEU A 42 19.86 3.85 1.14
C LEU A 42 18.87 4.57 2.08
N GLN A 43 19.19 5.80 2.52
CA GLN A 43 18.33 6.54 3.44
C GLN A 43 17.07 7.04 2.72
N THR A 44 17.19 7.47 1.47
CA THR A 44 16.04 7.82 0.63
C THR A 44 15.11 6.62 0.46
N VAL A 45 15.64 5.44 0.13
CA VAL A 45 14.84 4.20 0.04
C VAL A 45 14.10 3.90 1.34
N LEU A 46 14.79 3.93 2.48
CA LEU A 46 14.19 3.63 3.79
C LEU A 46 13.12 4.66 4.20
N ASN A 47 13.34 5.94 3.94
CA ASN A 47 12.38 6.99 4.28
C ASN A 47 11.11 6.94 3.43
N LEU A 48 11.27 6.69 2.13
CA LEU A 48 10.13 6.57 1.21
C LEU A 48 9.33 5.31 1.52
N ALA A 49 9.99 4.17 1.77
CA ALA A 49 9.32 2.96 2.23
C ALA A 49 8.57 3.20 3.55
N ALA A 50 9.21 3.82 4.55
CA ALA A 50 8.55 4.11 5.84
C ALA A 50 7.34 5.04 5.66
N THR A 51 7.40 5.99 4.73
CA THR A 51 6.26 6.86 4.40
C THR A 51 5.12 6.07 3.77
N ALA A 52 5.43 5.15 2.84
CA ALA A 52 4.44 4.27 2.21
C ALA A 52 3.77 3.34 3.24
N GLU A 53 4.54 2.70 4.12
CA GLU A 53 3.98 1.84 5.18
C GLU A 53 3.11 2.63 6.18
N THR A 54 3.51 3.87 6.49
CA THR A 54 2.70 4.74 7.35
C THR A 54 1.37 5.11 6.68
N LEU A 55 1.37 5.34 5.37
CA LEU A 55 0.15 5.55 4.57
C LEU A 55 -0.72 4.27 4.57
N ALA A 56 -0.14 3.11 4.28
CA ALA A 56 -0.85 1.82 4.22
C ALA A 56 -1.50 1.47 5.57
N ALA A 57 -0.75 1.59 6.66
CA ALA A 57 -1.26 1.38 8.02
C ALA A 57 -2.40 2.35 8.36
N THR A 58 -2.28 3.62 7.97
CA THR A 58 -3.36 4.62 8.15
C THR A 58 -4.60 4.23 7.33
N HIS A 59 -4.43 3.82 6.08
CA HIS A 59 -5.51 3.41 5.18
C HIS A 59 -6.30 2.21 5.71
N TYR A 60 -5.63 1.12 6.09
CA TYR A 60 -6.28 -0.05 6.64
C TYR A 60 -6.95 0.24 8.00
N TYR A 61 -6.32 1.05 8.85
CA TYR A 61 -6.93 1.48 10.11
C TYR A 61 -8.23 2.26 9.86
N MET A 62 -8.24 3.20 8.92
CA MET A 62 -9.43 3.99 8.57
C MET A 62 -10.54 3.10 8.00
N ALA A 63 -10.20 2.16 7.12
CA ALA A 63 -11.16 1.21 6.58
C ALA A 63 -11.84 0.37 7.68
N LEU A 64 -11.10 0.01 8.74
CA LEU A 64 -11.60 -0.80 9.85
C LEU A 64 -12.35 -0.02 10.94
N THR A 65 -12.06 1.27 11.12
CA THR A 65 -12.52 2.03 12.30
C THR A 65 -13.45 3.20 11.99
N VAL A 66 -13.30 3.82 10.83
CA VAL A 66 -14.08 5.00 10.41
C VAL A 66 -15.01 4.66 9.25
N GLY A 67 -14.59 3.74 8.39
CA GLY A 67 -15.37 3.28 7.25
C GLY A 67 -16.73 2.70 7.65
N VAL A 68 -17.71 2.87 6.77
CA VAL A 68 -19.08 2.31 6.94
C VAL A 68 -19.28 1.02 6.15
N ILE A 69 -18.20 0.50 5.55
CA ILE A 69 -18.21 -0.72 4.75
C ILE A 69 -18.52 -1.92 5.65
N LYS A 70 -19.51 -2.71 5.24
CA LYS A 70 -19.81 -4.00 5.88
C LYS A 70 -18.92 -5.09 5.31
N PHE A 71 -17.84 -5.38 6.03
CA PHE A 71 -16.98 -6.53 5.76
C PHE A 71 -17.55 -7.80 6.39
N SER A 72 -17.44 -8.91 5.67
CA SER A 72 -17.65 -10.26 6.22
C SER A 72 -16.60 -10.56 7.28
N ASP A 73 -16.85 -11.59 8.10
CA ASP A 73 -15.91 -12.00 9.15
C ASP A 73 -14.54 -12.40 8.58
N PHE A 74 -14.52 -13.00 7.40
CA PHE A 74 -13.27 -13.34 6.71
C PHE A 74 -12.51 -12.08 6.30
N GLU A 75 -13.19 -11.12 5.67
CA GLU A 75 -12.56 -9.88 5.24
C GLU A 75 -12.05 -9.05 6.43
N GLN A 76 -12.80 -8.98 7.53
CA GLN A 76 -12.34 -8.29 8.74
C GLN A 76 -11.06 -8.92 9.32
N LYS A 77 -10.99 -10.26 9.36
CA LYS A 77 -9.79 -10.96 9.84
C LYS A 77 -8.59 -10.68 8.93
N TYR A 78 -8.82 -10.71 7.62
CA TYR A 78 -7.76 -10.42 6.65
C TYR A 78 -7.29 -8.96 6.78
N LEU A 79 -8.20 -7.99 6.83
CA LEU A 79 -7.85 -6.57 6.94
C LEU A 79 -7.08 -6.26 8.24
N ARG A 80 -7.42 -6.93 9.36
CA ARG A 80 -6.64 -6.81 10.60
C ARG A 80 -5.25 -7.42 10.47
N ALA A 81 -5.13 -8.55 9.77
CA ALA A 81 -3.83 -9.15 9.47
C ALA A 81 -2.98 -8.26 8.55
N ALA A 82 -3.58 -7.67 7.50
CA ALA A 82 -2.91 -6.71 6.63
C ALA A 82 -2.45 -5.47 7.40
N LEU A 83 -3.33 -4.88 8.22
CA LEU A 83 -2.98 -3.76 9.10
C LEU A 83 -1.81 -4.08 10.04
N GLU A 84 -1.78 -5.30 10.59
CA GLU A 84 -0.65 -5.76 11.41
C GLU A 84 0.64 -5.89 10.57
N SER A 85 0.56 -6.43 9.35
CA SER A 85 1.69 -6.53 8.43
C SER A 85 2.30 -5.15 8.14
N GLU A 86 1.50 -4.14 7.78
CA GLU A 86 2.02 -2.79 7.48
C GLU A 86 2.70 -2.17 8.70
N GLN A 87 2.16 -2.42 9.89
CA GLN A 87 2.81 -1.97 11.12
C GLN A 87 4.15 -2.68 11.34
N VAL A 88 4.24 -3.98 11.06
CA VAL A 88 5.50 -4.73 11.17
C VAL A 88 6.52 -4.28 10.13
N HIS A 89 6.09 -4.00 8.89
CA HIS A 89 6.94 -3.42 7.85
C HIS A 89 7.50 -2.07 8.30
N LEU A 90 6.63 -1.18 8.79
CA LEU A 90 7.03 0.12 9.33
C LEU A 90 8.01 0.01 10.50
N ASP A 91 7.73 -0.86 11.47
CA ASP A 91 8.60 -1.07 12.62
C ASP A 91 9.99 -1.56 12.20
N TYR A 92 10.05 -2.49 11.25
CA TYR A 92 11.31 -2.97 10.69
C TYR A 92 12.09 -1.83 10.02
N LEU A 93 11.44 -1.02 9.19
CA LEU A 93 12.08 0.11 8.52
C LEU A 93 12.61 1.14 9.53
N MET A 94 11.80 1.48 10.54
CA MET A 94 12.19 2.41 11.60
C MET A 94 13.35 1.89 12.45
N ALA A 95 13.35 0.59 12.78
CA ALA A 95 14.46 -0.05 13.49
C ALA A 95 15.77 -0.03 12.69
N ASN A 96 15.68 0.08 11.36
CA ASN A 96 16.82 0.18 10.44
C ASN A 96 17.11 1.63 10.00
N GLY A 97 16.58 2.63 10.71
CA GLY A 97 16.90 4.05 10.48
C GLY A 97 15.99 4.76 9.47
N GLY A 98 14.99 4.08 8.93
CA GLY A 98 13.92 4.70 8.13
C GLY A 98 13.10 5.69 8.95
N LYS A 99 12.71 6.79 8.33
CA LYS A 99 11.85 7.82 8.92
C LYS A 99 10.79 8.21 7.92
N ALA A 100 9.53 7.99 8.28
CA ALA A 100 8.42 8.51 7.50
C ALA A 100 8.55 10.03 7.36
N LEU A 101 8.40 10.53 6.14
CA LEU A 101 8.54 11.95 5.81
C LEU A 101 7.30 12.77 6.22
N THR A 102 6.17 12.09 6.42
CA THR A 102 4.93 12.61 6.97
C THR A 102 4.22 11.51 7.75
N ASN A 103 3.35 11.91 8.68
CA ASN A 103 2.43 11.06 9.40
C ASN A 103 0.96 11.47 9.17
N GLU A 104 0.70 12.33 8.18
CA GLU A 104 -0.62 12.80 7.82
C GLU A 104 -0.87 12.56 6.32
N PHE A 105 -2.05 12.03 6.01
CA PHE A 105 -2.42 11.61 4.66
C PHE A 105 -3.84 12.03 4.28
N TYR A 106 -4.05 12.29 3.00
CA TYR A 106 -5.33 12.65 2.41
C TYR A 106 -5.90 11.46 1.65
N PHE A 107 -7.21 11.28 1.70
CA PHE A 107 -7.87 10.14 1.07
C PHE A 107 -8.93 10.60 0.07
N PRO A 108 -9.19 9.82 -1.00
CA PRO A 108 -10.30 10.11 -1.91
C PRO A 108 -11.64 10.14 -1.18
N ASN A 109 -12.49 11.10 -1.54
CA ASN A 109 -13.85 11.22 -1.03
C ASN A 109 -14.61 9.91 -1.23
N GLY A 110 -15.18 9.40 -0.13
CA GLY A 110 -15.98 8.17 -0.15
C GLY A 110 -15.18 6.88 -0.29
N VAL A 111 -13.84 6.90 -0.20
CA VAL A 111 -13.02 5.67 -0.31
C VAL A 111 -13.41 4.61 0.73
N PHE A 112 -13.85 5.03 1.92
CA PHE A 112 -14.25 4.14 3.01
C PHE A 112 -15.78 3.88 3.08
N GLU A 113 -16.53 4.20 2.01
CA GLU A 113 -17.99 4.04 1.99
C GLU A 113 -18.46 2.75 1.31
N ASN A 114 -17.70 2.23 0.34
CA ASN A 114 -18.05 0.99 -0.36
C ASN A 114 -16.82 0.19 -0.79
N LYS A 115 -17.00 -1.14 -0.90
CA LYS A 115 -15.91 -2.08 -1.21
C LYS A 115 -15.27 -1.84 -2.58
N ALA A 116 -16.04 -1.45 -3.59
CA ALA A 116 -15.50 -1.28 -4.94
C ALA A 116 -14.52 -0.09 -4.99
N THR A 117 -14.88 1.04 -4.39
CA THR A 117 -13.99 2.21 -4.30
C THR A 117 -12.78 1.92 -3.42
N LEU A 118 -12.97 1.27 -2.26
CA LEU A 118 -11.85 0.87 -1.41
C LEU A 118 -10.87 -0.03 -2.15
N ALA A 119 -11.37 -1.10 -2.79
CA ALA A 119 -10.56 -2.05 -3.55
C ALA A 119 -9.80 -1.38 -4.69
N THR A 120 -10.47 -0.52 -5.45
CA THR A 120 -9.86 0.31 -6.49
C THR A 120 -8.69 1.11 -5.92
N ILE A 121 -8.93 1.99 -4.96
CA ILE A 121 -7.87 2.87 -4.45
C ILE A 121 -6.73 2.08 -3.82
N THR A 122 -7.04 0.99 -3.11
CA THR A 122 -6.01 0.12 -2.52
C THR A 122 -5.19 -0.54 -3.62
N GLU A 123 -5.79 -1.06 -4.68
CA GLU A 123 -5.06 -1.64 -5.81
C GLU A 123 -4.07 -0.66 -6.46
N VAL A 124 -4.41 0.63 -6.57
CA VAL A 124 -3.46 1.66 -7.07
C VAL A 124 -2.24 1.72 -6.15
N ALA A 125 -2.48 1.86 -4.85
CA ALA A 125 -1.43 2.00 -3.84
C ALA A 125 -0.55 0.74 -3.79
N GLU A 126 -1.16 -0.44 -3.74
CA GLU A 126 -0.48 -1.74 -3.71
C GLU A 126 0.42 -1.96 -4.93
N ASN A 127 -0.04 -1.64 -6.15
CA ASN A 127 0.83 -1.73 -7.33
C ASN A 127 2.02 -0.76 -7.25
N ALA A 128 1.82 0.43 -6.68
CA ALA A 128 2.91 1.38 -6.46
C ALA A 128 3.89 0.88 -5.37
N PHE A 129 3.39 0.34 -4.27
CA PHE A 129 4.19 -0.20 -3.17
C PHE A 129 5.01 -1.41 -3.63
N ILE A 130 4.39 -2.36 -4.34
CA ILE A 130 5.07 -3.49 -4.96
C ILE A 130 6.15 -3.00 -5.93
N GLY A 131 5.82 -2.06 -6.81
CA GLY A 131 6.80 -1.47 -7.74
C GLY A 131 7.98 -0.84 -7.02
N ALA A 132 7.74 -0.14 -5.91
CA ALA A 132 8.76 0.49 -5.08
C ALA A 132 9.64 -0.55 -4.38
N TYR A 133 9.07 -1.62 -3.83
CA TYR A 133 9.87 -2.69 -3.22
C TYR A 133 10.67 -3.51 -4.24
N LEU A 134 10.18 -3.67 -5.47
CA LEU A 134 10.97 -4.25 -6.56
C LEU A 134 12.16 -3.35 -6.93
N ALA A 135 11.96 -2.02 -7.00
CA ALA A 135 13.04 -1.06 -7.20
C ALA A 135 14.04 -1.10 -6.04
N ALA A 136 13.57 -1.13 -4.78
CA ALA A 136 14.41 -1.25 -3.59
C ALA A 136 15.24 -2.55 -3.61
N THR A 137 14.62 -3.67 -3.97
CA THR A 137 15.31 -4.97 -4.12
C THR A 137 16.48 -4.86 -5.09
N ARG A 138 16.28 -4.22 -6.25
CA ARG A 138 17.33 -3.96 -7.24
C ARG A 138 18.44 -3.07 -6.67
N ILE A 139 18.08 -1.94 -6.06
CA ILE A 139 19.04 -0.96 -5.50
C ILE A 139 19.89 -1.63 -4.43
N PHE A 140 19.28 -2.36 -3.50
CA PHE A 140 20.00 -3.07 -2.44
C PHE A 140 20.93 -4.16 -3.02
N ALA A 141 20.48 -4.90 -4.03
CA ALA A 141 21.34 -5.88 -4.70
C ALA A 141 22.56 -5.20 -5.37
N ALA A 142 22.35 -4.09 -6.07
CA ALA A 142 23.41 -3.31 -6.70
C ALA A 142 24.38 -2.70 -5.68
N ALA A 143 23.88 -2.30 -4.51
CA ALA A 143 24.67 -1.78 -3.40
C ALA A 143 25.38 -2.87 -2.57
N SER A 144 25.39 -4.14 -3.01
CA SER A 144 25.94 -5.29 -2.28
C SER A 144 25.31 -5.49 -0.89
N GLN A 145 24.01 -5.24 -0.77
CA GLN A 145 23.20 -5.44 0.44
C GLN A 145 22.19 -6.60 0.24
N PRO A 146 22.66 -7.85 0.09
CA PRO A 146 21.78 -8.97 -0.29
C PRO A 146 20.69 -9.28 0.75
N LEU A 147 20.96 -9.12 2.05
CA LEU A 147 19.95 -9.36 3.09
C LEU A 147 18.84 -8.31 3.05
N LEU A 148 19.17 -7.04 2.80
CA LEU A 148 18.16 -5.98 2.60
C LEU A 148 17.36 -6.22 1.32
N ALA A 149 18.01 -6.68 0.24
CA ALA A 149 17.31 -7.07 -0.97
C ALA A 149 16.32 -8.22 -0.72
N MET A 150 16.71 -9.23 0.07
CA MET A 150 15.79 -10.31 0.46
C MET A 150 14.62 -9.80 1.30
N VAL A 151 14.84 -8.90 2.26
CA VAL A 151 13.73 -8.33 3.05
C VAL A 151 12.79 -7.50 2.18
N ALA A 152 13.31 -6.67 1.27
CA ALA A 152 12.48 -5.94 0.32
C ALA A 152 11.61 -6.89 -0.54
N ALA A 153 12.18 -8.02 -0.95
CA ALA A 153 11.43 -9.06 -1.66
C ALA A 153 10.41 -9.80 -0.77
N GLN A 154 10.71 -10.00 0.53
CA GLN A 154 9.73 -10.55 1.49
C GLN A 154 8.52 -9.63 1.60
N VAL A 155 8.73 -8.32 1.75
CA VAL A 155 7.65 -7.33 1.83
C VAL A 155 6.86 -7.26 0.53
N ALA A 156 7.53 -7.20 -0.64
CA ALA A 156 6.83 -7.24 -1.93
C ALA A 156 5.93 -8.48 -2.09
N GLY A 157 6.34 -9.63 -1.54
CA GLY A 157 5.54 -10.85 -1.52
C GLY A 157 4.32 -10.79 -0.58
N VAL A 158 4.36 -9.96 0.46
CA VAL A 158 3.21 -9.67 1.34
C VAL A 158 2.27 -8.67 0.67
N GLU A 159 2.77 -7.58 0.09
CA GLU A 159 1.95 -6.62 -0.67
C GLU A 159 1.19 -7.29 -1.82
N ALA A 160 1.79 -8.29 -2.47
CA ALA A 160 1.12 -9.09 -3.49
C ALA A 160 -0.12 -9.85 -2.96
N GLN A 161 -0.08 -10.27 -1.69
CA GLN A 161 -1.22 -10.92 -1.02
C GLN A 161 -2.31 -9.88 -0.74
N HIS A 162 -1.93 -8.71 -0.22
CA HIS A 162 -2.85 -7.58 0.00
C HIS A 162 -3.57 -7.20 -1.31
N LEU A 163 -2.81 -7.01 -2.39
CA LEU A 163 -3.35 -6.72 -3.72
C LEU A 163 -4.38 -7.77 -4.18
N ALA A 164 -4.03 -9.06 -4.12
CA ALA A 164 -4.94 -10.13 -4.53
C ALA A 164 -6.21 -10.16 -3.67
N PHE A 165 -6.08 -9.95 -2.36
CA PHE A 165 -7.24 -9.87 -1.47
C PHE A 165 -8.13 -8.67 -1.79
N MET A 166 -7.55 -7.48 -2.02
CA MET A 166 -8.33 -6.29 -2.33
C MET A 166 -9.04 -6.39 -3.68
N ARG A 167 -8.44 -7.07 -4.66
CA ARG A 167 -9.15 -7.45 -5.91
C ARG A 167 -10.37 -8.33 -5.63
N SER A 168 -10.25 -9.30 -4.72
CA SER A 168 -11.38 -10.13 -4.29
C SER A 168 -12.46 -9.31 -3.57
N VAL A 169 -12.10 -8.41 -2.65
CA VAL A 169 -13.03 -7.46 -1.99
C VAL A 169 -13.77 -6.60 -3.03
N GLY A 170 -13.11 -6.23 -4.11
CA GLY A 170 -13.66 -5.51 -5.26
C GLY A 170 -14.48 -6.35 -6.24
N ASN A 171 -14.66 -7.66 -5.99
CA ASN A 171 -15.27 -8.63 -6.92
C ASN A 171 -14.59 -8.73 -8.30
N GLN A 172 -13.27 -8.58 -8.35
CA GLN A 172 -12.51 -8.87 -9.58
C GLN A 172 -12.22 -10.37 -9.69
N GLU A 173 -12.43 -10.93 -10.89
CA GLU A 173 -12.36 -12.38 -11.12
C GLU A 173 -11.48 -12.74 -12.34
N PRO A 174 -10.45 -13.60 -12.19
CA PRO A 174 -9.92 -14.04 -10.90
C PRO A 174 -9.12 -12.90 -10.22
N PRO A 175 -9.03 -12.84 -8.87
CA PRO A 175 -8.24 -11.83 -8.18
C PRO A 175 -6.73 -11.99 -8.42
N ASN A 176 -6.26 -13.20 -8.72
CA ASN A 176 -4.88 -13.53 -9.11
C ASN A 176 -4.71 -13.47 -10.63
N ASN A 177 -5.01 -12.33 -11.24
CA ASN A 177 -5.03 -12.14 -12.69
C ASN A 177 -3.68 -11.82 -13.34
N VAL A 178 -2.57 -11.81 -12.60
CA VAL A 178 -1.23 -11.51 -13.12
C VAL A 178 -0.25 -12.64 -12.79
N ALA A 179 0.60 -12.98 -13.76
CA ALA A 179 1.68 -13.98 -13.59
C ALA A 179 2.97 -13.37 -13.03
N LEU A 180 3.18 -12.06 -13.27
CA LEU A 180 4.30 -11.27 -12.76
C LEU A 180 3.75 -9.93 -12.30
N LEU A 181 4.18 -9.47 -11.14
CA LEU A 181 3.88 -8.13 -10.66
C LEU A 181 4.65 -7.10 -11.48
N GLU A 182 4.08 -5.91 -11.65
CA GLU A 182 4.66 -4.91 -12.54
C GLU A 182 5.88 -4.22 -11.90
N PRO A 183 7.06 -4.25 -12.55
CA PRO A 183 8.19 -3.43 -12.12
C PRO A 183 7.97 -2.00 -12.60
N LEU A 184 7.11 -1.25 -11.91
CA LEU A 184 6.70 0.08 -12.35
C LEU A 184 7.84 1.11 -12.29
N PHE A 185 8.84 0.89 -11.45
CA PHE A 185 9.80 1.93 -11.07
C PHE A 185 11.25 1.47 -11.18
N TYR A 186 12.13 2.38 -11.57
CA TYR A 186 13.59 2.17 -11.55
C TYR A 186 14.18 2.54 -10.20
N ASN A 187 13.70 3.66 -9.64
CA ASN A 187 14.00 4.18 -8.31
C ASN A 187 12.76 4.15 -7.41
N VAL A 188 12.96 4.08 -6.10
CA VAL A 188 11.85 4.16 -5.13
C VAL A 188 11.20 5.54 -5.21
N SER A 189 11.99 6.59 -5.46
CA SER A 189 11.51 7.95 -5.69
C SER A 189 10.53 8.09 -6.86
N ASP A 190 10.57 7.18 -7.84
CA ASP A 190 9.64 7.22 -8.98
C ASP A 190 8.20 6.89 -8.56
N ALA A 191 7.99 6.32 -7.37
CA ALA A 191 6.66 6.11 -6.81
C ALA A 191 6.01 7.41 -6.29
N VAL A 192 6.81 8.43 -5.95
CA VAL A 192 6.34 9.67 -5.30
C VAL A 192 5.19 10.33 -6.06
N PRO A 193 5.25 10.52 -7.40
CA PRO A 193 4.13 11.13 -8.15
C PRO A 193 2.81 10.37 -8.01
N THR A 194 2.86 9.03 -7.85
CA THR A 194 1.66 8.21 -7.64
C THR A 194 1.08 8.44 -6.25
N LEU A 195 1.94 8.70 -5.26
CA LEU A 195 1.54 8.92 -3.87
C LEU A 195 1.21 10.39 -3.56
N THR A 196 1.69 11.36 -4.37
CA THR A 196 1.46 12.80 -4.19
C THR A 196 0.01 13.17 -3.85
N PRO A 197 -1.04 12.59 -4.48
CA PRO A 197 -2.42 12.87 -4.09
C PRO A 197 -2.71 12.60 -2.60
N PHE A 198 -2.17 11.51 -2.06
CA PHE A 198 -2.31 11.15 -0.64
C PHE A 198 -1.43 11.98 0.28
N LEU A 199 -0.36 12.60 -0.24
CA LEU A 199 0.56 13.42 0.56
C LEU A 199 0.09 14.89 0.64
N GLU A 200 -0.55 15.40 -0.42
CA GLU A 200 -0.87 16.83 -0.54
C GLU A 200 -2.35 17.17 -0.49
N GLY A 201 -3.27 16.23 -0.76
CA GLY A 201 -4.72 16.47 -0.76
C GLY A 201 -5.22 17.41 -1.86
N LYS A 202 -4.36 17.80 -2.81
CA LYS A 202 -4.70 18.76 -3.88
C LYS A 202 -5.31 18.14 -5.13
N ALA A 203 -5.35 16.81 -5.21
CA ALA A 203 -5.91 16.11 -6.36
C ALA A 203 -7.45 16.22 -6.35
N GLU A 204 -8.05 16.34 -7.55
CA GLU A 204 -9.51 16.37 -7.67
C GLU A 204 -10.12 15.10 -7.04
N GLY A 205 -11.12 15.29 -6.18
CA GLY A 205 -11.81 14.18 -5.54
C GLY A 205 -11.18 13.69 -4.24
N PHE A 206 -10.11 14.29 -3.73
CA PHE A 206 -9.58 14.05 -2.39
C PHE A 206 -10.27 14.93 -1.34
N ASP A 207 -10.30 14.44 -0.10
CA ASP A 207 -10.64 15.24 1.08
C ASP A 207 -9.55 16.31 1.32
N ASP A 208 -9.92 17.47 1.85
CA ASP A 208 -8.99 18.53 2.23
C ASP A 208 -8.54 18.43 3.70
N ILE A 209 -9.05 17.45 4.43
CA ILE A 209 -8.66 17.13 5.81
C ILE A 209 -7.67 15.97 5.81
N ALA A 210 -6.47 16.24 6.33
CA ALA A 210 -5.47 15.21 6.54
C ALA A 210 -5.87 14.29 7.70
N THR A 211 -5.69 12.98 7.50
CA THR A 211 -5.84 11.95 8.51
C THR A 211 -4.47 11.61 9.07
N ALA A 212 -4.31 11.80 10.38
CA ALA A 212 -3.09 11.42 11.08
C ALA A 212 -2.99 9.89 11.24
N TYR A 213 -1.76 9.39 11.09
CA TYR A 213 -1.40 8.03 11.43
C TYR A 213 -1.77 7.75 12.90
N PRO A 214 -2.52 6.67 13.17
CA PRO A 214 -3.11 6.42 14.49
C PRO A 214 -2.07 6.07 15.57
N GLY A 215 -0.86 5.63 15.16
CA GLY A 215 0.15 5.11 16.07
C GLY A 215 0.03 3.60 16.29
N ARG A 216 1.16 2.95 16.55
CA ARG A 216 1.27 1.50 16.78
C ARG A 216 0.31 0.98 17.84
N GLU A 217 0.17 1.68 18.97
CA GLU A 217 -0.69 1.25 20.08
C GLU A 217 -2.15 1.09 19.65
N LYS A 218 -2.75 2.12 19.05
CA LYS A 218 -4.12 2.08 18.52
C LYS A 218 -4.28 1.04 17.42
N ILE A 219 -3.27 0.87 16.58
CA ILE A 219 -3.28 -0.18 15.56
C ILE A 219 -3.36 -1.55 16.22
N MET A 220 -2.52 -1.83 17.22
CA MET A 220 -2.54 -3.12 17.93
C MET A 220 -3.84 -3.35 18.69
N GLU A 221 -4.50 -2.31 19.21
CA GLU A 221 -5.85 -2.42 19.77
C GLU A 221 -6.88 -2.88 18.73
N VAL A 222 -6.82 -2.33 17.51
CA VAL A 222 -7.67 -2.75 16.40
C VAL A 222 -7.30 -4.15 15.93
N VAL A 223 -6.02 -4.49 15.78
CA VAL A 223 -5.58 -5.84 15.40
C VAL A 223 -6.10 -6.87 16.42
N GLY A 224 -6.00 -6.55 17.71
CA GLY A 224 -6.35 -7.45 18.78
C GLY A 224 -5.38 -8.64 18.83
N LYS A 225 -5.92 -9.87 18.83
CA LYS A 225 -5.08 -11.06 18.81
C LYS A 225 -4.51 -11.27 17.40
N SER A 226 -3.20 -11.17 17.29
CA SER A 226 -2.46 -11.44 16.04
C SER A 226 -2.89 -12.75 15.40
N ALA A 227 -3.16 -12.69 14.10
CA ALA A 227 -3.39 -13.84 13.23
C ALA A 227 -2.13 -14.20 12.41
N LEU A 228 -1.11 -13.34 12.44
CA LEU A 228 0.12 -13.54 11.70
C LEU A 228 0.98 -14.62 12.37
N LYS A 229 1.66 -15.41 11.55
CA LYS A 229 2.75 -16.25 12.03
C LYS A 229 4.01 -15.39 12.04
N PRO A 230 4.82 -15.41 13.12
CA PRO A 230 6.06 -14.67 13.14
C PRO A 230 7.00 -15.23 12.08
N VAL A 231 7.40 -14.39 11.13
CA VAL A 231 8.44 -14.68 10.15
C VAL A 231 9.54 -13.66 10.37
N LEU A 232 10.77 -14.13 10.53
CA LEU A 232 11.90 -13.25 10.73
C LEU A 232 12.32 -12.61 9.39
N PRO A 233 12.72 -11.33 9.40
CA PRO A 233 13.36 -10.74 8.24
C PRO A 233 14.65 -11.50 7.92
N ALA A 234 15.01 -11.57 6.64
CA ALA A 234 16.25 -12.21 6.17
C ALA A 234 17.54 -11.58 6.74
N THR A 235 17.45 -10.53 7.56
CA THR A 235 18.56 -9.94 8.31
C THR A 235 19.03 -10.79 9.49
N ASP A 236 18.35 -11.88 9.86
CA ASP A 236 18.86 -12.84 10.85
C ASP A 236 19.82 -13.85 10.18
N PRO A 237 21.14 -13.73 10.36
CA PRO A 237 22.12 -14.65 9.77
C PRO A 237 22.05 -16.08 10.34
N ASP A 238 21.33 -16.29 11.44
CA ASP A 238 21.11 -17.62 12.03
C ASP A 238 19.83 -18.29 11.52
N ALA A 239 18.89 -17.54 10.91
CA ALA A 239 17.62 -18.08 10.39
C ALA A 239 17.78 -19.17 9.31
N PHE A 240 18.95 -19.23 8.65
CA PHE A 240 19.24 -20.20 7.57
C PHE A 240 20.26 -21.28 7.93
N LYS A 241 20.79 -21.30 9.16
CA LYS A 241 21.80 -22.30 9.58
C LYS A 241 21.23 -23.69 9.87
N GLY A 242 19.92 -23.87 9.78
CA GLY A 242 19.22 -25.14 10.07
C GLY A 242 18.54 -25.82 8.87
N ALA A 243 18.75 -25.34 7.64
CA ALA A 243 18.05 -25.83 6.44
C ALA A 243 18.97 -26.51 5.39
N MET A 244 20.14 -27.00 5.79
CA MET A 244 20.97 -27.91 4.98
C MET A 244 21.25 -29.21 5.73
#